data_AF-A0A531CWL5-F1
#
_entry.id   AF-A0A531CWL5-F1
#
_cell.length_a   1.000
_cell.length_b   1.000
_cell.length_c   1.000
_cell.angle_alpha   90.00
_cell.angle_beta   90.00
_cell.angle_gamma   90.00
#
_symmetry.space_group_name_H-M   'P 1'
#
loop_
_entity.id
_entity.type
_entity.pdbx_description
1 polymer ?
#
loop_
_entity_poly.entity_id
_entity_poly.type
_entity_poly.pdbx_seq_one_letter_code
_entity_poly.pdbx_strand_id
1 'polypeptide(L)'
;MTTQLIFVESAKLYVLLSNSKIVEIQKSADPHINPHATGVKCLDATTDRTNVHIADRNDWTDVSKLYLDAADITTFAAWLRCQMPNASTKAFGNAVFDHFPNSPFIREVLTAAGRAAGIPGMKRAWGEGEYYVRRAIASDPEGFAALAAANATGAANSQTEASPVKPQ
;
A
#
# COMPACT_ATOMS: atom_id res chain seq x y z
N MET A 1 3.94 -5.23 -23.44
CA MET A 1 3.49 -5.47 -22.05
C MET A 1 4.66 -6.08 -21.32
N THR A 2 5.16 -5.44 -20.27
CA THR A 2 6.36 -5.89 -19.56
C THR A 2 5.95 -6.49 -18.23
N THR A 3 6.21 -7.78 -18.06
CA THR A 3 5.92 -8.50 -16.83
C THR A 3 7.22 -8.84 -16.12
N GLN A 4 7.29 -8.58 -14.81
CA GLN A 4 8.47 -8.85 -14.00
C GLN A 4 8.04 -9.55 -12.72
N LEU A 5 8.77 -10.61 -12.35
CA LEU A 5 8.60 -11.28 -11.07
C LEU A 5 9.69 -10.78 -10.13
N ILE A 6 9.30 -10.18 -9.01
CA ILE A 6 10.22 -9.64 -8.01
C ILE A 6 10.17 -10.50 -6.76
N PHE A 7 11.32 -10.84 -6.19
CA PHE A 7 11.39 -11.50 -4.88
C PHE A 7 11.93 -10.53 -3.83
N VAL A 8 11.12 -10.23 -2.81
CA VAL A 8 11.46 -9.35 -1.69
C VAL A 8 11.99 -10.18 -0.53
N GLU A 9 13.30 -10.13 -0.29
CA GLU A 9 13.99 -11.02 0.64
C GLU A 9 13.57 -10.82 2.11
N SER A 10 13.37 -9.57 2.55
CA SER A 10 13.02 -9.24 3.95
C SER A 10 11.66 -9.80 4.36
N ALA A 11 10.72 -9.79 3.42
CA ALA A 11 9.33 -10.21 3.66
C ALA A 11 9.01 -11.61 3.11
N LYS A 12 9.94 -12.23 2.39
CA LYS A 12 9.74 -13.50 1.66
C LYS A 12 8.53 -13.45 0.75
N LEU A 13 8.44 -12.41 -0.08
CA LEU A 13 7.31 -12.18 -0.98
C LEU A 13 7.74 -12.25 -2.44
N TYR A 14 6.91 -12.89 -3.26
CA TYR A 14 6.90 -12.65 -4.69
C TYR A 14 5.89 -11.54 -5.02
N VAL A 15 6.32 -10.58 -5.83
CA VAL A 15 5.48 -9.51 -6.36
C VAL A 15 5.54 -9.60 -7.87
N LEU A 16 4.40 -9.90 -8.50
CA LEU A 16 4.26 -9.85 -9.94
C LEU A 16 3.89 -8.43 -10.36
N LEU A 17 4.72 -7.87 -11.22
CA LEU A 17 4.50 -6.56 -11.81
C LEU A 17 4.09 -6.70 -13.27
N SER A 18 3.10 -5.92 -13.68
CA SER A 18 2.68 -5.79 -15.06
C SER A 18 2.62 -4.31 -15.43
N ASN A 19 3.40 -3.90 -16.43
CA ASN A 19 3.60 -2.49 -16.78
C ASN A 19 3.93 -1.63 -15.54
N SER A 20 4.81 -2.17 -14.68
CA SER A 20 5.27 -1.56 -13.42
C SER A 20 4.19 -1.30 -12.36
N LYS A 21 3.06 -2.01 -12.41
CA LYS A 21 2.03 -2.03 -11.36
C LYS A 21 1.96 -3.40 -10.71
N ILE A 22 1.65 -3.44 -9.41
CA ILE A 22 1.38 -4.71 -8.73
C ILE A 22 0.11 -5.35 -9.30
N VAL A 23 0.23 -6.60 -9.75
CA VAL A 23 -0.92 -7.43 -10.18
C VAL A 23 -1.15 -8.63 -9.27
N GLU A 24 -0.08 -9.15 -8.65
CA GLU A 24 -0.19 -10.29 -7.73
C GLU A 24 0.90 -10.22 -6.65
N ILE A 25 0.56 -10.63 -5.44
CA ILE A 25 1.49 -10.78 -4.32
C ILE A 25 1.30 -12.16 -3.72
N GLN A 26 2.40 -12.89 -3.53
CA GLN A 26 2.39 -14.23 -2.96
C GLN A 26 3.46 -14.35 -1.87
N LYS A 27 3.13 -14.96 -0.73
CA LYS A 27 4.13 -15.37 0.26
C LYS A 27 4.89 -16.58 -0.26
N SER A 28 6.22 -16.52 -0.20
CA SER A 28 7.07 -17.68 -0.44
C SER A 28 7.27 -18.44 0.86
N ALA A 29 6.95 -19.74 0.83
CA ALA A 29 7.39 -20.71 1.84
C ALA A 29 8.62 -21.50 1.38
N ASP A 30 9.01 -21.37 0.10
CA ASP A 30 10.13 -22.11 -0.49
C ASP A 30 11.46 -21.42 -0.13
N PRO A 31 12.45 -22.16 0.41
CA PRO A 31 13.80 -21.64 0.57
C PRO A 31 14.52 -21.38 -0.76
N HIS A 32 14.07 -21.96 -1.88
CA HIS A 32 14.65 -21.75 -3.20
C HIS A 32 13.99 -20.56 -3.90
N ILE A 33 14.79 -19.55 -4.21
CA ILE A 33 14.35 -18.38 -4.96
C ILE A 33 14.21 -18.78 -6.43
N ASN A 34 13.08 -18.44 -7.06
CA ASN A 34 12.85 -18.65 -8.48
C ASN A 34 13.97 -17.96 -9.27
N PRO A 35 14.73 -18.68 -10.11
CA PRO A 35 15.89 -18.12 -10.82
C PRO A 35 15.52 -17.03 -11.84
N HIS A 36 14.24 -16.90 -12.19
CA HIS A 36 13.72 -15.86 -13.07
C HIS A 36 13.20 -14.63 -12.32
N ALA A 37 13.22 -14.63 -10.98
CA ALA A 37 12.81 -13.49 -10.19
C ALA A 37 13.97 -12.51 -9.98
N THR A 38 13.70 -11.22 -10.10
CA THR A 38 14.64 -10.18 -9.69
C THR A 38 14.59 -10.07 -8.17
N GLY A 39 15.71 -10.39 -7.51
CA GLY A 39 15.83 -10.28 -6.06
C GLY A 39 16.03 -8.83 -5.60
N VAL A 40 15.22 -8.40 -4.63
CA VAL A 40 15.37 -7.14 -3.91
C VAL A 40 15.38 -7.42 -2.40
N LYS A 41 16.03 -6.57 -1.64
CA LYS A 41 16.25 -6.78 -0.20
C LYS A 41 15.02 -6.43 0.61
N CYS A 42 14.36 -5.31 0.31
CA CYS A 42 13.19 -4.84 1.05
C CYS A 42 12.24 -3.99 0.20
N LEU A 43 11.06 -3.69 0.75
CA LEU A 43 10.15 -2.67 0.23
C LEU A 43 10.56 -1.30 0.75
N ASP A 44 10.28 -0.27 -0.04
CA ASP A 44 10.35 1.13 0.38
C ASP A 44 9.13 1.89 -0.19
N ALA A 45 8.77 3.01 0.42
CA ALA A 45 7.71 3.88 -0.04
C ALA A 45 8.30 5.05 -0.82
N THR A 46 7.64 5.43 -1.92
CA THR A 46 8.02 6.62 -2.68
C THR A 46 6.86 7.59 -2.84
N THR A 47 7.21 8.87 -2.95
CA THR A 47 6.27 9.92 -3.36
C THR A 47 6.30 10.16 -4.86
N ASP A 48 7.20 9.48 -5.58
CA ASP A 48 7.38 9.65 -7.00
C ASP A 48 6.22 9.09 -7.80
N ARG A 49 5.82 9.86 -8.81
CA ARG A 49 4.62 9.64 -9.63
C ARG A 49 4.76 8.44 -10.57
N THR A 50 5.94 7.83 -10.58
CA THR A 50 6.32 6.80 -11.54
C THR A 50 6.79 5.58 -10.79
N ASN A 51 5.85 4.66 -10.64
CA ASN A 51 6.01 3.22 -10.78
C ASN A 51 6.88 2.52 -9.75
N VAL A 52 6.46 1.28 -9.51
CA VAL A 52 7.33 0.27 -8.93
C VAL A 52 8.65 0.25 -9.69
N HIS A 53 9.72 0.67 -9.02
CA HIS A 53 11.07 0.64 -9.55
C HIS A 53 12.01 -0.02 -8.56
N ILE A 54 13.08 -0.56 -9.12
CA ILE A 54 14.11 -1.28 -8.38
C ILE A 54 15.32 -0.35 -8.32
N ALA A 55 15.74 0.06 -7.14
CA ALA A 55 17.06 0.67 -6.99
C ALA A 55 18.13 -0.40 -7.19
N ASP A 56 19.04 -0.17 -8.14
CA ASP A 56 20.12 -1.09 -8.47
C ASP A 56 21.23 -1.02 -7.39
N ARG A 57 21.84 -2.18 -7.13
CA ARG A 57 22.87 -2.41 -6.12
C ARG A 57 24.21 -1.72 -6.43
N ASN A 58 24.36 -1.15 -7.63
CA ASN A 58 25.58 -0.49 -8.07
C ASN A 58 25.73 0.95 -7.58
N ASP A 59 24.72 1.50 -6.90
CA ASP A 59 24.88 2.72 -6.13
C ASP A 59 25.49 2.34 -4.77
N TRP A 60 26.74 2.74 -4.53
CA TRP A 60 27.63 2.25 -3.45
C TRP A 60 27.10 2.48 -2.02
N THR A 61 25.92 3.07 -1.87
CA THR A 61 25.28 3.43 -0.62
C THR A 61 23.87 2.88 -0.44
N ASP A 62 23.27 2.18 -1.42
CA ASP A 62 21.86 1.76 -1.32
C ASP A 62 21.63 0.25 -1.40
N VAL A 63 20.69 -0.19 -0.57
CA VAL A 63 20.20 -1.55 -0.52
C VAL A 63 19.17 -1.70 -1.64
N SER A 64 19.23 -2.77 -2.46
CA SER A 64 18.26 -2.96 -3.55
C SER A 64 16.82 -3.00 -3.02
N LYS A 65 15.98 -2.07 -3.43
CA LYS A 65 14.62 -1.85 -2.89
C LYS A 65 13.57 -1.93 -3.99
N LEU A 66 12.38 -2.38 -3.61
CA LEU A 66 11.17 -2.19 -4.41
C LEU A 66 10.39 -0.98 -3.88
N TYR A 67 10.41 0.12 -4.62
CA TYR A 67 9.67 1.32 -4.23
C TYR A 67 8.20 1.19 -4.61
N LEU A 68 7.31 1.41 -3.67
CA LEU A 68 5.87 1.38 -3.87
C LEU A 68 5.31 2.79 -3.69
N ASP A 69 4.50 3.24 -4.65
CA ASP A 69 3.76 4.49 -4.51
C ASP A 69 2.47 4.28 -3.69
N ALA A 70 1.64 5.32 -3.58
CA ALA A 70 0.41 5.25 -2.80
C ALA A 70 -0.60 4.21 -3.33
N ALA A 71 -0.71 4.03 -4.64
CA ALA A 71 -1.62 3.06 -5.25
C ALA A 71 -1.12 1.63 -5.03
N ASP A 72 0.18 1.40 -5.21
CA ASP A 72 0.80 0.09 -4.95
C ASP A 72 0.76 -0.25 -3.45
N ILE A 73 0.98 0.71 -2.56
CA ILE A 73 0.82 0.54 -1.10
C ILE A 73 -0.62 0.20 -0.76
N THR A 74 -1.61 0.79 -1.42
CA THR A 74 -3.03 0.47 -1.22
C THR A 74 -3.32 -0.97 -1.65
N THR A 75 -2.78 -1.40 -2.79
CA THR A 75 -2.89 -2.79 -3.28
C THR A 75 -2.23 -3.78 -2.32
N PHE A 76 -1.02 -3.45 -1.85
CA PHE A 76 -0.30 -4.24 -0.86
C PHE A 76 -1.08 -4.34 0.46
N ALA A 77 -1.62 -3.23 0.96
CA ALA A 77 -2.41 -3.19 2.18
C ALA A 77 -3.68 -4.03 2.06
N ALA A 78 -4.37 -3.98 0.92
CA ALA A 78 -5.54 -4.81 0.65
C ALA A 78 -5.19 -6.31 0.65
N TRP A 79 -4.10 -6.70 -0.02
CA TRP A 79 -3.59 -8.06 0.03
C TRP A 79 -3.25 -8.51 1.46
N LEU A 80 -2.51 -7.69 2.22
CA LEU A 80 -2.12 -8.03 3.59
C LEU A 80 -3.35 -8.17 4.49
N ARG A 81 -4.40 -7.37 4.26
CA ARG A 81 -5.66 -7.46 5.00
C ARG A 81 -6.36 -8.80 4.75
N CYS A 82 -6.32 -9.33 3.53
CA CYS A 82 -6.82 -10.68 3.21
C CYS A 82 -6.02 -11.78 3.92
N GLN A 83 -4.72 -11.58 4.13
CA GLN A 83 -3.87 -12.50 4.90
C GLN A 83 -4.11 -12.42 6.42
N MET A 84 -4.78 -11.36 6.89
CA MET A 84 -4.98 -11.05 8.30
C MET A 84 -6.45 -10.63 8.58
N PRO A 85 -7.45 -11.48 8.28
CA PRO A 85 -8.87 -11.08 8.32
C PRO A 85 -9.34 -10.67 9.71
N ASN A 86 -8.79 -11.30 10.75
CA ASN A 86 -9.16 -11.08 12.15
C ASN A 86 -8.23 -10.10 12.89
N ALA A 87 -7.25 -9.51 12.20
CA ALA A 87 -6.34 -8.56 12.84
C ALA A 87 -7.09 -7.27 13.22
N SER A 88 -6.77 -6.74 14.39
CA SER A 88 -7.18 -5.39 14.79
C SER A 88 -6.51 -4.33 13.92
N THR A 89 -7.08 -3.13 13.83
CA THR A 89 -6.48 -2.01 13.07
C THR A 89 -5.04 -1.72 13.48
N LYS A 90 -4.74 -1.81 14.79
CA LYS A 90 -3.38 -1.62 15.31
C LYS A 90 -2.43 -2.73 14.85
N ALA A 91 -2.86 -3.99 14.95
CA ALA A 91 -2.04 -5.13 14.52
C ALA A 91 -1.80 -5.10 13.00
N PHE A 92 -2.82 -4.75 12.22
CA PHE A 92 -2.71 -4.55 10.78
C PHE A 92 -1.74 -3.41 10.43
N GLY A 93 -1.87 -2.25 11.07
CA GLY A 93 -0.97 -1.12 10.84
C GLY A 93 0.49 -1.45 11.15
N ASN A 94 0.75 -2.12 12.28
CA ASN A 94 2.10 -2.60 12.61
C ASN A 94 2.62 -3.58 11.55
N ALA A 95 1.79 -4.55 11.13
CA ALA A 95 2.17 -5.50 10.11
C ALA A 95 2.50 -4.82 8.77
N VAL A 96 1.78 -3.77 8.38
CA VAL A 96 2.14 -2.97 7.19
C VAL A 96 3.54 -2.37 7.37
N PHE A 97 3.80 -1.65 8.48
CA PHE A 97 5.10 -1.00 8.71
C PHE A 97 6.28 -1.98 8.78
N ASP A 98 6.07 -3.17 9.34
CA ASP A 98 7.13 -4.19 9.46
C ASP A 98 7.63 -4.67 8.08
N HIS A 99 6.84 -4.53 7.02
CA HIS A 99 7.25 -4.87 5.65
C HIS A 99 8.10 -3.79 4.96
N PHE A 100 8.18 -2.58 5.53
CA PHE A 100 8.93 -1.44 5.01
C PHE A 100 10.03 -1.01 6.00
N PRO A 101 10.99 -1.91 6.31
CA PRO A 101 12.05 -1.59 7.26
C PRO A 101 12.88 -0.43 6.72
N ASN A 102 13.04 0.61 7.54
CA ASN A 102 13.80 1.83 7.23
C ASN A 102 13.22 2.70 6.11
N SER A 103 11.95 2.52 5.72
CA SER A 103 11.31 3.45 4.78
C SER A 103 11.05 4.80 5.45
N PRO A 104 11.65 5.90 4.98
CA PRO A 104 11.45 7.21 5.59
C PRO A 104 10.08 7.82 5.27
N PHE A 105 9.41 7.34 4.22
CA PHE A 105 8.17 7.93 3.71
C PHE A 105 6.93 7.06 3.89
N ILE A 106 7.05 5.83 4.40
CA ILE A 106 5.91 4.91 4.49
C ILE A 106 4.75 5.49 5.31
N ARG A 107 5.03 6.24 6.37
CA ARG A 107 3.97 6.84 7.20
C ARG A 107 3.21 7.91 6.44
N GLU A 108 3.93 8.78 5.75
CA GLU A 108 3.41 9.90 4.98
C GLU A 108 2.60 9.40 3.79
N VAL A 109 3.16 8.45 3.02
CA VAL A 109 2.53 7.89 1.83
C VAL A 109 1.31 7.05 2.20
N LEU A 110 1.38 6.19 3.24
CA LEU A 110 0.24 5.40 3.70
C LEU A 110 -0.89 6.29 4.24
N THR A 111 -0.54 7.33 5.02
CA THR A 111 -1.53 8.28 5.55
C THR A 111 -2.17 9.07 4.40
N ALA A 112 -1.39 9.46 3.40
CA ALA A 112 -1.89 10.15 2.23
C ALA A 112 -2.81 9.26 1.38
N ALA A 113 -2.44 8.00 1.17
CA ALA A 113 -3.28 7.00 0.50
C ALA A 113 -4.62 6.81 1.23
N GLY A 114 -4.60 6.67 2.55
CA GLY A 114 -5.83 6.53 3.34
C GLY A 114 -6.74 7.77 3.26
N ARG A 115 -6.16 8.97 3.26
CA ARG A 115 -6.90 10.23 3.08
C ARG A 115 -7.46 10.35 1.67
N ALA A 116 -6.67 10.00 0.64
CA ALA A 116 -7.09 9.99 -0.75
C ALA A 116 -8.24 9.00 -1.00
N ALA A 117 -8.18 7.83 -0.34
CA ALA A 117 -9.24 6.82 -0.37
C ALA A 117 -10.46 7.19 0.49
N GLY A 118 -10.46 8.32 1.19
CA GLY A 118 -11.60 8.77 2.00
C GLY A 118 -11.91 7.88 3.21
N ILE A 119 -10.90 7.26 3.83
CA ILE A 119 -11.11 6.39 5.00
C ILE A 119 -11.81 7.19 6.13
N PRO A 120 -12.95 6.70 6.67
CA PRO A 120 -13.66 7.39 7.74
C PRO A 120 -12.79 7.68 8.97
N GLY A 121 -12.95 8.87 9.55
CA GLY A 121 -12.20 9.30 10.74
C GLY A 121 -10.80 9.86 10.47
N MET A 122 -10.31 9.80 9.22
CA MET A 122 -9.06 10.49 8.86
C MET A 122 -9.28 12.00 8.74
N LYS A 123 -8.47 12.78 9.48
CA LYS A 123 -8.49 14.25 9.40
C LYS A 123 -7.99 14.72 8.03
N ARG A 124 -8.60 15.81 7.54
CA ARG A 124 -8.13 16.55 6.35
C ARG A 124 -6.66 16.92 6.51
N ALA A 125 -5.90 16.77 5.43
CA ALA A 125 -4.50 17.17 5.40
C ALA A 125 -4.35 18.70 5.38
N TRP A 126 -3.23 19.18 5.92
CA TRP A 126 -2.81 20.59 5.89
C TRP A 126 -1.31 20.64 5.58
N GLY A 127 -0.84 21.73 4.98
CA GLY A 127 0.59 21.95 4.66
C GLY A 127 1.17 20.84 3.78
N GLU A 128 2.31 20.28 4.16
CA GLU A 128 2.97 19.18 3.45
C GLU A 128 2.08 17.95 3.29
N GLY A 129 1.14 17.71 4.22
CA GLY A 129 0.17 16.62 4.09
C GLY A 129 -0.69 16.72 2.82
N GLU A 130 -1.01 17.94 2.36
CA GLU A 130 -1.74 18.12 1.10
C GLU A 130 -0.90 17.72 -0.11
N TYR A 131 0.41 17.99 -0.07
CA TYR A 131 1.34 17.58 -1.11
C TYR A 131 1.32 16.06 -1.27
N TYR A 132 1.47 15.30 -0.18
CA TYR A 132 1.43 13.83 -0.23
C TYR A 132 0.08 13.30 -0.71
N VAL A 133 -1.05 13.90 -0.29
CA VAL A 133 -2.39 13.48 -0.76
C VAL A 133 -2.56 13.73 -2.26
N ARG A 134 -2.10 14.87 -2.78
CA ARG A 134 -2.14 15.13 -4.23
C ARG A 134 -1.28 14.14 -5.00
N ARG A 135 -0.11 13.77 -4.48
CA ARG A 135 0.75 12.75 -5.08
C ARG A 135 0.09 11.38 -5.05
N ALA A 136 -0.58 11.03 -3.95
CA ALA A 136 -1.35 9.79 -3.85
C ALA A 136 -2.47 9.73 -4.89
N ILE A 137 -3.32 10.75 -4.97
CA ILE A 137 -4.38 10.82 -5.99
C ILE A 137 -3.78 10.75 -7.40
N ALA A 138 -2.64 11.41 -7.64
CA ALA A 138 -2.00 11.43 -8.95
C ALA A 138 -1.38 10.08 -9.39
N SER A 139 -1.20 9.11 -8.48
CA SER A 139 -0.71 7.76 -8.80
C SER A 139 -1.81 6.88 -9.42
N ASP A 140 -3.05 6.99 -8.93
CA ASP A 140 -4.21 6.32 -9.49
C ASP A 140 -5.50 7.16 -9.28
N PRO A 141 -5.74 8.18 -10.12
CA PRO A 141 -6.86 9.11 -9.91
C PRO A 141 -8.22 8.41 -9.90
N GLU A 142 -8.41 7.45 -10.79
CA GLU A 142 -9.66 6.70 -10.93
C GLU A 142 -9.85 5.71 -9.78
N GLY A 143 -8.80 4.96 -9.42
CA GLY A 143 -8.83 4.02 -8.29
C GLY A 143 -9.13 4.72 -6.96
N PHE A 144 -8.46 5.83 -6.66
CA PHE A 144 -8.74 6.58 -5.43
C PHE A 144 -10.12 7.24 -5.42
N ALA A 145 -10.61 7.72 -6.57
CA ALA A 145 -11.99 8.23 -6.67
C ALA A 145 -13.02 7.13 -6.39
N ALA A 146 -12.81 5.92 -6.93
CA ALA A 146 -13.68 4.77 -6.67
C ALA A 146 -13.64 4.35 -5.18
N LEU A 147 -12.45 4.30 -4.57
CA LEU A 147 -12.29 3.99 -3.14
C LEU A 147 -12.97 5.03 -2.24
N ALA A 148 -12.80 6.32 -2.54
CA ALA A 148 -13.44 7.40 -1.81
C ALA A 148 -14.97 7.32 -1.89
N ALA A 149 -15.51 7.03 -3.08
CA ALA A 149 -16.95 6.83 -3.27
C ALA A 149 -17.47 5.63 -2.46
N ALA A 150 -16.77 4.49 -2.52
CA ALA A 150 -17.15 3.29 -1.76
C ALA A 150 -17.17 3.53 -0.24
N ASN A 151 -16.15 4.24 0.28
CA ASN A 151 -16.07 4.57 1.70
C ASN A 151 -17.14 5.58 2.15
N ALA A 152 -17.53 6.53 1.29
CA ALA A 152 -18.64 7.44 1.56
C ALA A 152 -19.98 6.69 1.69
N THR A 153 -20.24 5.70 0.83
CA THR A 153 -21.44 4.86 0.89
C THR A 153 -21.44 3.91 2.10
N GLY A 154 -20.30 3.29 2.40
CA GLY A 154 -20.16 2.42 3.58
C GLY A 154 -20.35 3.14 4.92
N ALA A 155 -19.88 4.40 5.01
CA ALA A 155 -20.09 5.25 6.17
C ALA A 155 -21.57 5.64 6.35
N ALA A 156 -22.31 5.86 5.26
CA ALA A 156 -23.74 6.18 5.30
C ALA A 156 -24.59 4.99 5.78
N ASN A 157 -24.26 3.76 5.37
CA ASN A 157 -25.01 2.56 5.78
C ASN A 157 -24.82 2.26 7.28
N SER A 158 -23.61 2.48 7.83
CA SER A 158 -23.30 2.27 9.25
C SER A 158 -24.02 3.26 10.19
N GLN A 159 -24.38 4.44 9.71
CA GLN A 159 -25.11 5.45 10.50
C GLN A 159 -26.62 5.17 10.56
N THR A 160 -27.16 4.39 9.62
CA THR A 160 -28.61 4.13 9.53
C THR A 160 -29.07 3.04 10.51
N GLU A 161 -28.17 2.16 10.97
CA GLU A 161 -28.47 1.12 11.97
C GLU A 161 -28.41 1.61 13.43
N ALA A 162 -27.93 2.84 13.68
CA ALA A 162 -27.66 3.34 15.04
C ALA A 162 -28.82 4.10 15.71
N SER A 163 -30.05 4.03 15.20
CA SER A 163 -31.23 4.61 15.88
C SER A 163 -32.04 3.55 16.62
N PRO A 164 -31.82 3.34 17.95
CA PRO A 164 -32.77 2.58 18.73
C PRO A 164 -34.07 3.40 18.87
N VAL A 165 -35.15 2.85 18.31
CA VAL A 165 -36.52 3.30 18.59
C VAL A 165 -36.72 3.20 20.11
N LYS A 166 -36.86 4.35 20.79
CA LYS A 166 -37.26 4.36 22.19
C LYS A 166 -38.68 3.79 22.28
N PRO A 167 -38.93 2.73 23.09
CA PRO A 167 -40.29 2.30 23.36
C PRO A 167 -41.03 3.41 24.12
N GLN A 168 -42.29 3.64 23.72
CA GLN A 168 -43.21 4.61 24.29
C GLN A 168 -43.64 4.23 25.72
#